data_AF-A0A7C4YM64-F1
#
_entry.id   AF-A0A7C4YM64-F1
#
_cell.length_a   1.000
_cell.length_b   1.000
_cell.length_c   1.000
_cell.angle_alpha   90.00
_cell.angle_beta   90.00
_cell.angle_gamma   90.00
#
_symmetry.space_group_name_H-M   'P 1'
#
loop_
_entity.id
_entity.type
_entity.pdbx_description
1 polymer ?
#
loop_
_entity_poly.entity_id
_entity_poly.type
_entity_poly.pdbx_seq_one_letter_code
_entity_poly.pdbx_strand_id
1 'polypeptide(L)'
;MFMKVTIITIGGKFEADWNTAIVIPAFEKDFPIQSELLSEELDMLVQSIIDREAFSGKEEEVFFIPTHGTQYAGIILLGMGEKGKIYEEKTRRAGGIVANCARANKISRLVFDWSNLNLFYIPSVVEGLILSLFSFDKYKGDFNKGDKVNITGATFLTRPDENIERVIKVINDTVSVCNSVNMCRTLVSSPANELTPESLAEFARTMCDKVELKCKIVTKEEMEEEGLNAILAVGKGSSREPYLILVEYRHPDYEGELVAFVGKGVTFDTGGICLKPRDDMHEMKYDMAGAGVVLGVLYALGELKPKTRVIGVIPAVENAPGNNALLPGDVIRTYSGKTVEVLNTDAEGRLILADAISFAYKKYSPNTIIDIATLTGGCITALGHFAGGIMGNDKQLVESLIQSGEKTGERLWELPLWSDYEKLVKSEVADIANIGPKGEASTIVGGIFLKSFIEGNTKWAHIDIAGTAWGVRHIPYWNEKYPTGFGVRLLTNWLISKSQS
;
A
#
# COMPACT_ATOMS: atom_id res chain seq x y z
N MET A 1 -16.50 8.60 -6.24
CA MET A 1 -17.50 9.18 -5.32
C MET A 1 -17.03 8.84 -3.91
N PHE A 2 -16.82 9.84 -3.07
CA PHE A 2 -16.30 9.62 -1.72
C PHE A 2 -17.42 9.10 -0.81
N MET A 3 -17.10 8.12 0.03
CA MET A 3 -18.00 7.67 1.08
C MET A 3 -18.10 8.77 2.14
N LYS A 4 -19.31 9.27 2.42
CA LYS A 4 -19.55 10.26 3.47
C LYS A 4 -19.50 9.56 4.83
N VAL A 5 -18.57 9.96 5.68
CA VAL A 5 -18.51 9.48 7.07
C VAL A 5 -19.08 10.53 8.01
N THR A 6 -19.90 10.12 8.97
CA THR A 6 -20.52 11.03 9.94
C THR A 6 -20.54 10.39 11.32
N ILE A 7 -20.28 11.18 12.36
CA ILE A 7 -20.48 10.77 13.76
C ILE A 7 -21.70 11.52 14.28
N ILE A 8 -22.61 10.80 14.92
CA ILE A 8 -23.74 11.37 15.65
C ILE A 8 -23.73 10.86 17.09
N THR A 9 -24.36 11.61 17.99
CA THR A 9 -24.54 11.19 19.39
C THR A 9 -25.89 10.51 19.58
N ILE A 10 -26.06 9.74 20.66
CA ILE A 10 -27.35 9.15 21.08
C ILE A 10 -28.44 10.23 21.08
N GLY A 11 -29.58 9.91 20.44
CA GLY A 11 -30.69 10.85 20.20
C GLY A 11 -30.53 11.72 18.93
N GLY A 12 -29.38 11.67 18.26
CA GLY A 12 -29.13 12.31 16.98
C GLY A 12 -29.91 11.65 15.83
N LYS A 13 -30.28 12.44 14.82
CA LYS A 13 -30.95 11.94 13.62
C LYS A 13 -29.93 11.55 12.56
N PHE A 14 -30.26 10.53 11.77
CA PHE A 14 -29.51 10.12 10.59
C PHE A 14 -30.45 9.85 9.42
N GLU A 15 -29.91 9.92 8.20
CA GLU A 15 -30.65 9.57 7.00
C GLU A 15 -30.78 8.04 6.87
N ALA A 16 -32.01 7.58 6.71
CA ALA A 16 -32.33 6.17 6.52
C ALA A 16 -33.25 6.00 5.32
N ASP A 17 -32.96 5.00 4.48
CA ASP A 17 -33.82 4.56 3.39
C ASP A 17 -33.75 3.03 3.26
N TRP A 18 -34.50 2.49 2.29
CA TRP A 18 -34.53 1.05 2.02
C TRP A 18 -33.24 0.48 1.41
N ASN A 19 -32.13 1.23 1.44
CA ASN A 19 -30.78 0.75 1.16
C ASN A 19 -29.84 0.93 2.36
N THR A 20 -30.37 1.28 3.54
CA THR A 20 -29.64 1.41 4.80
C THR A 20 -29.66 0.11 5.59
N ALA A 21 -28.51 -0.30 6.15
CA ALA A 21 -28.46 -1.33 7.18
C ALA A 21 -27.89 -0.78 8.50
N ILE A 22 -28.46 -1.22 9.62
CA ILE A 22 -27.89 -1.01 10.95
C ILE A 22 -26.78 -2.04 11.16
N VAL A 23 -25.61 -1.62 11.62
CA VAL A 23 -24.49 -2.50 11.95
C VAL A 23 -24.34 -2.54 13.46
N ILE A 24 -24.40 -3.74 14.04
CA ILE A 24 -24.34 -3.94 15.49
C ILE A 24 -23.13 -4.79 15.83
N PRO A 25 -22.06 -4.19 16.37
CA PRO A 25 -20.94 -4.91 16.93
C PRO A 25 -21.39 -5.74 18.15
N ALA A 26 -20.99 -7.00 18.20
CA ALA A 26 -21.32 -7.94 19.26
C ALA A 26 -20.10 -8.73 19.70
N PHE A 27 -20.06 -9.10 20.98
CA PHE A 27 -18.95 -9.83 21.58
C PHE A 27 -19.39 -11.22 22.04
N GLU A 28 -18.44 -12.14 22.08
CA GLU A 28 -18.68 -13.46 22.65
C GLU A 28 -19.19 -13.35 24.10
N LYS A 29 -20.27 -14.07 24.39
CA LYS A 29 -20.87 -14.17 25.73
C LYS A 29 -21.41 -12.84 26.30
N ASP A 30 -21.57 -11.81 25.46
CA ASP A 30 -22.11 -10.50 25.83
C ASP A 30 -23.53 -10.36 25.27
N PHE A 31 -24.44 -11.22 25.75
CA PHE A 31 -25.83 -11.32 25.31
C PHE A 31 -26.79 -11.12 26.50
N PRO A 32 -27.99 -10.52 26.32
CA PRO A 32 -28.55 -10.02 25.06
C PRO A 32 -27.78 -8.79 24.53
N ILE A 33 -27.78 -8.61 23.20
CA ILE A 33 -27.20 -7.42 22.57
C ILE A 33 -28.05 -6.22 22.98
N GLN A 34 -27.42 -5.13 23.43
CA GLN A 34 -28.09 -3.86 23.72
C GLN A 34 -27.71 -2.84 22.64
N SER A 35 -28.70 -2.30 21.95
CA SER A 35 -28.53 -1.30 20.89
C SER A 35 -29.57 -0.20 21.00
N GLU A 36 -29.13 1.05 20.94
CA GLU A 36 -30.03 2.22 20.96
C GLU A 36 -30.72 2.44 19.60
N LEU A 37 -30.32 1.69 18.57
CA LEU A 37 -30.85 1.77 17.21
C LEU A 37 -31.98 0.77 16.95
N LEU A 38 -32.20 -0.18 17.85
CA LEU A 38 -33.20 -1.23 17.69
C LEU A 38 -34.51 -0.86 18.39
N SER A 39 -35.63 -1.12 17.73
CA SER A 39 -36.93 -1.16 18.38
C SER A 39 -37.12 -2.50 19.11
N GLU A 40 -38.07 -2.58 20.04
CA GLU A 40 -38.40 -3.83 20.76
C GLU A 40 -38.63 -5.02 19.80
N GLU A 41 -39.31 -4.79 18.67
CA GLU A 41 -39.56 -5.83 17.66
C GLU A 41 -38.26 -6.32 17.00
N LEU A 42 -37.31 -5.42 16.72
CA LEU A 42 -36.03 -5.77 16.12
C LEU A 42 -35.09 -6.43 17.13
N ASP A 43 -35.14 -6.01 18.40
CA ASP A 43 -34.42 -6.67 19.49
C ASP A 43 -34.86 -8.12 19.64
N MET A 44 -36.18 -8.38 19.62
CA MET A 44 -36.70 -9.76 19.66
C MET A 44 -36.23 -10.59 18.47
N LEU A 45 -36.17 -9.99 17.28
CA LEU A 45 -35.65 -10.66 16.09
C LEU A 45 -34.17 -11.02 16.24
N VAL A 46 -33.33 -10.08 16.69
CA VAL A 46 -31.90 -10.33 16.96
C VAL A 46 -31.73 -11.40 18.04
N GLN A 47 -32.49 -11.32 19.12
CA GLN A 47 -32.45 -12.32 20.20
C GLN A 47 -32.80 -13.73 19.69
N SER A 48 -33.76 -13.85 18.77
CA SER A 48 -34.11 -15.15 18.18
C SER A 48 -32.98 -15.79 17.36
N ILE A 49 -32.10 -14.98 16.75
CA ILE A 49 -30.91 -15.45 16.03
C ILE A 49 -29.86 -15.96 17.04
N ILE A 50 -29.67 -15.22 18.13
CA ILE A 50 -28.75 -15.59 19.22
C ILE A 50 -29.20 -16.88 19.91
N ASP A 51 -30.48 -16.99 20.27
CA ASP A 51 -31.06 -18.16 20.97
C ASP A 51 -30.98 -19.45 20.12
N ARG A 52 -30.91 -19.31 18.80
CA ARG A 52 -30.70 -20.42 17.85
C ARG A 52 -29.24 -20.74 17.61
N GLU A 53 -28.32 -20.04 18.27
CA GLU A 53 -26.87 -20.16 18.08
C GLU A 53 -26.43 -19.90 16.62
N ALA A 54 -27.23 -19.17 15.85
CA ALA A 54 -26.91 -18.81 14.46
C ALA A 54 -25.90 -17.65 14.36
N PHE A 55 -25.66 -16.95 15.47
CA PHE A 55 -24.64 -15.94 15.64
C PHE A 55 -24.12 -15.98 17.08
N SER A 56 -22.81 -15.93 17.27
CA SER A 56 -22.15 -16.11 18.58
C SER A 56 -21.26 -14.94 19.01
N GLY A 57 -21.05 -13.95 18.14
CA GLY A 57 -20.17 -12.81 18.39
C GLY A 57 -18.68 -13.12 18.16
N LYS A 58 -18.36 -14.28 17.56
CA LYS A 58 -16.98 -14.68 17.27
C LYS A 58 -16.31 -13.69 16.34
N GLU A 59 -15.00 -13.56 16.46
CA GLU A 59 -14.23 -12.68 15.60
C GLU A 59 -14.44 -13.03 14.12
N GLU A 60 -14.68 -12.00 13.29
CA GLU A 60 -15.00 -12.09 11.86
C GLU A 60 -16.35 -12.73 11.50
N GLU A 61 -17.17 -13.09 12.49
CA GLU A 61 -18.52 -13.57 12.24
C GLU A 61 -19.40 -12.42 11.73
N VAL A 62 -20.21 -12.67 10.70
CA VAL A 62 -21.15 -11.68 10.18
C VAL A 62 -22.47 -12.34 9.83
N PHE A 63 -23.58 -11.70 10.20
CA PHE A 63 -24.92 -12.18 9.89
C PHE A 63 -25.81 -11.04 9.44
N PHE A 64 -26.42 -11.16 8.25
CA PHE A 64 -27.38 -10.18 7.75
C PHE A 64 -28.81 -10.65 8.00
N ILE A 65 -29.59 -9.81 8.66
CA ILE A 65 -31.00 -10.03 8.95
C ILE A 65 -31.80 -9.03 8.11
N PRO A 66 -32.54 -9.46 7.08
CA PRO A 66 -33.43 -8.57 6.35
C PRO A 66 -34.60 -8.14 7.26
N THR A 67 -34.98 -6.88 7.17
CA THR A 67 -36.11 -6.33 7.93
C THR A 67 -37.27 -5.95 7.00
N HIS A 68 -38.48 -6.00 7.51
CA HIS A 68 -39.70 -5.58 6.80
C HIS A 68 -40.48 -4.61 7.68
N GLY A 69 -41.15 -3.62 7.07
CA GLY A 69 -41.91 -2.60 7.80
C GLY A 69 -41.07 -1.55 8.55
N THR A 70 -39.74 -1.57 8.41
CA THR A 70 -38.80 -0.62 9.03
C THR A 70 -38.26 0.36 8.01
N GLN A 71 -37.74 1.53 8.42
CA GLN A 71 -37.08 2.45 7.48
C GLN A 71 -35.70 1.96 6.95
N TYR A 72 -35.23 0.80 7.41
CA TYR A 72 -33.97 0.16 7.02
C TYR A 72 -34.24 -1.14 6.25
N ALA A 73 -33.29 -1.56 5.41
CA ALA A 73 -33.34 -2.83 4.69
C ALA A 73 -32.92 -4.05 5.53
N GLY A 74 -32.12 -3.84 6.58
CA GLY A 74 -31.71 -4.93 7.45
C GLY A 74 -30.76 -4.54 8.57
N ILE A 75 -30.36 -5.55 9.34
CA ILE A 75 -29.39 -5.48 10.43
C ILE A 75 -28.20 -6.37 10.07
N ILE A 76 -26.98 -5.86 10.22
CA ILE A 76 -25.72 -6.60 10.11
C ILE A 76 -25.20 -6.80 11.53
N LEU A 77 -25.27 -8.04 12.03
CA LEU A 77 -24.56 -8.42 13.25
C LEU A 77 -23.08 -8.65 12.91
N LEU A 78 -22.20 -8.03 13.68
CA LEU A 78 -20.75 -8.04 13.46
C LEU A 78 -20.05 -8.60 14.70
N GLY A 79 -19.44 -9.77 14.57
CA GLY A 79 -18.72 -10.42 15.65
C GLY A 79 -17.32 -9.82 15.85
N MET A 80 -17.10 -9.29 17.05
CA MET A 80 -15.87 -8.61 17.47
C MET A 80 -14.95 -9.53 18.30
N GLY A 81 -15.39 -10.77 18.57
CA GLY A 81 -14.69 -11.76 19.38
C GLY A 81 -14.81 -11.47 20.87
N GLU A 82 -13.73 -11.76 21.61
CA GLU A 82 -13.69 -11.52 23.06
C GLU A 82 -13.69 -10.02 23.41
N LYS A 83 -14.51 -9.65 24.40
CA LYS A 83 -14.58 -8.31 24.96
C LYS A 83 -13.23 -7.88 25.53
N GLY A 84 -12.83 -6.62 25.28
CA GLY A 84 -11.55 -6.06 25.72
C GLY A 84 -10.34 -6.42 24.85
N LYS A 85 -10.47 -7.33 23.87
CA LYS A 85 -9.41 -7.65 22.89
C LYS A 85 -9.64 -6.91 21.56
N ILE A 86 -9.78 -5.59 21.62
CA ILE A 86 -10.00 -4.71 20.47
C ILE A 86 -8.74 -3.89 20.17
N TYR A 87 -8.36 -3.84 18.91
CA TYR A 87 -7.23 -3.07 18.39
C TYR A 87 -7.47 -2.72 16.91
N GLU A 88 -6.64 -1.85 16.35
CA GLU A 88 -6.84 -1.22 15.05
C GLU A 88 -7.01 -2.21 13.90
N GLU A 89 -6.16 -3.25 13.82
CA GLU A 89 -6.26 -4.24 12.75
C GLU A 89 -7.54 -5.08 12.86
N LYS A 90 -7.98 -5.42 14.07
CA LYS A 90 -9.27 -6.12 14.26
C LYS A 90 -10.43 -5.28 13.73
N THR A 91 -10.49 -3.99 14.08
CA THR A 91 -11.59 -3.13 13.63
C THR A 91 -11.51 -2.79 12.15
N ARG A 92 -10.31 -2.76 11.57
CA ARG A 92 -10.09 -2.67 10.13
C ARG A 92 -10.62 -3.87 9.36
N ARG A 93 -10.33 -5.09 9.84
CA ARG A 93 -10.92 -6.31 9.27
C ARG A 93 -12.43 -6.29 9.37
N ALA A 94 -12.98 -5.88 10.51
CA ALA A 94 -14.41 -5.73 10.74
C ALA A 94 -15.07 -4.78 9.72
N GLY A 95 -14.45 -3.63 9.42
CA GLY A 95 -14.90 -2.73 8.35
C GLY A 95 -14.96 -3.40 6.98
N GLY A 96 -13.92 -4.16 6.61
CA GLY A 96 -13.92 -4.91 5.34
C GLY A 96 -15.02 -5.98 5.26
N ILE A 97 -15.26 -6.69 6.36
CA ILE A 97 -16.32 -7.70 6.47
C ILE A 97 -17.70 -7.07 6.27
N VAL A 98 -17.97 -5.97 6.96
CA VAL A 98 -19.24 -5.24 6.84
C VAL A 98 -19.45 -4.75 5.40
N ALA A 99 -18.44 -4.17 4.76
CA ALA A 99 -18.58 -3.70 3.38
C ALA A 99 -18.84 -4.85 2.39
N ASN A 100 -18.18 -6.00 2.55
CA ASN A 100 -18.44 -7.18 1.71
C ASN A 100 -19.86 -7.72 1.93
N CYS A 101 -20.32 -7.81 3.18
CA CYS A 101 -21.68 -8.21 3.53
C CYS A 101 -22.72 -7.23 2.96
N ALA A 102 -22.47 -5.93 3.08
CA ALA A 102 -23.33 -4.88 2.53
C ALA A 102 -23.46 -4.99 1.00
N ARG A 103 -22.35 -5.22 0.29
CA ARG A 103 -22.35 -5.44 -1.16
C ARG A 103 -23.14 -6.66 -1.58
N ALA A 104 -22.98 -7.78 -0.86
CA ALA A 104 -23.71 -9.01 -1.13
C ALA A 104 -25.24 -8.82 -0.99
N ASN A 105 -25.66 -7.91 -0.10
CA ASN A 105 -27.06 -7.64 0.21
C ASN A 105 -27.61 -6.33 -0.37
N LYS A 106 -26.92 -5.71 -1.35
CA LYS A 106 -27.36 -4.47 -2.02
C LYS A 106 -27.55 -3.25 -1.11
N ILE A 107 -26.82 -3.19 0.00
CA ILE A 107 -26.84 -2.09 0.97
C ILE A 107 -25.86 -0.99 0.56
N SER A 108 -26.33 0.26 0.49
CA SER A 108 -25.54 1.43 0.07
C SER A 108 -25.28 2.44 1.19
N ARG A 109 -25.93 2.29 2.36
CA ARG A 109 -25.73 3.13 3.54
C ARG A 109 -25.58 2.27 4.78
N LEU A 110 -24.66 2.62 5.66
CA LEU A 110 -24.39 1.89 6.90
C LEU A 110 -24.56 2.80 8.10
N VAL A 111 -25.17 2.28 9.17
CA VAL A 111 -25.32 2.98 10.45
C VAL A 111 -24.83 2.07 11.56
N PHE A 112 -23.64 2.36 12.07
CA PHE A 112 -22.99 1.59 13.13
C PHE A 112 -23.48 2.05 14.50
N ASP A 113 -23.97 1.11 15.32
CA ASP A 113 -24.03 1.35 16.75
C ASP A 113 -22.62 1.22 17.34
N TRP A 114 -22.00 2.36 17.62
CA TRP A 114 -20.68 2.47 18.21
C TRP A 114 -20.74 3.05 19.64
N SER A 115 -21.92 3.04 20.27
CA SER A 115 -22.19 3.70 21.55
C SER A 115 -21.43 3.13 22.75
N ASN A 116 -21.06 1.84 22.67
CA ASN A 116 -20.34 1.12 23.73
C ASN A 116 -18.89 0.81 23.34
N LEU A 117 -18.37 1.43 22.28
CA LEU A 117 -17.01 1.24 21.78
C LEU A 117 -16.22 2.54 21.80
N ASN A 118 -14.90 2.40 21.90
CA ASN A 118 -14.01 3.54 21.87
C ASN A 118 -14.04 4.20 20.48
N LEU A 119 -14.34 5.51 20.42
CA LEU A 119 -14.42 6.28 19.19
C LEU A 119 -13.09 6.33 18.41
N PHE A 120 -11.94 6.12 19.07
CA PHE A 120 -10.63 6.11 18.42
C PHE A 120 -10.41 4.93 17.47
N TYR A 121 -11.27 3.90 17.49
CA TYR A 121 -11.21 2.78 16.53
C TYR A 121 -12.02 3.02 15.24
N ILE A 122 -12.87 4.06 15.19
CA ILE A 122 -13.69 4.38 14.01
C ILE A 122 -12.82 4.59 12.75
N PRO A 123 -11.67 5.29 12.78
CA PRO A 123 -10.82 5.46 11.60
C PRO A 123 -10.42 4.13 10.96
N SER A 124 -10.02 3.14 11.75
CA SER A 124 -9.64 1.81 11.24
C SER A 124 -10.83 1.07 10.60
N VAL A 125 -12.05 1.20 11.14
CA VAL A 125 -13.27 0.66 10.50
C VAL A 125 -13.49 1.32 9.14
N VAL A 126 -13.39 2.65 9.07
CA VAL A 126 -13.52 3.44 7.82
C VAL A 126 -12.48 3.01 6.80
N GLU A 127 -11.26 2.76 7.24
CA GLU A 127 -10.17 2.26 6.40
C GLU A 127 -10.55 0.91 5.78
N GLY A 128 -10.98 -0.06 6.60
CA GLY A 128 -11.47 -1.37 6.13
C GLY A 128 -12.61 -1.27 5.13
N LEU A 129 -13.59 -0.41 5.41
CA LEU A 129 -14.70 -0.10 4.51
C LEU A 129 -14.16 0.38 3.15
N ILE A 130 -13.38 1.45 3.10
CA ILE A 130 -12.93 2.04 1.83
C ILE A 130 -12.03 1.08 1.03
N LEU A 131 -11.11 0.39 1.69
CA LEU A 131 -10.16 -0.49 1.01
C LEU A 131 -10.84 -1.72 0.41
N SER A 132 -11.83 -2.31 1.08
CA SER A 132 -12.63 -3.42 0.54
C SER A 132 -13.45 -3.01 -0.69
N LEU A 133 -13.76 -1.71 -0.81
CA LEU A 133 -14.58 -1.19 -1.89
C LEU A 133 -13.80 -1.02 -3.21
N PHE A 134 -12.49 -1.24 -3.22
CA PHE A 134 -11.70 -1.17 -4.44
C PHE A 134 -12.18 -2.17 -5.50
N SER A 135 -12.27 -1.71 -6.75
CA SER A 135 -12.52 -2.54 -7.92
C SER A 135 -11.85 -1.88 -9.11
N PHE A 136 -11.28 -2.69 -9.99
CA PHE A 136 -10.71 -2.22 -11.25
C PHE A 136 -11.43 -2.87 -12.42
N ASP A 137 -12.43 -2.15 -12.96
CA ASP A 137 -13.28 -2.63 -14.05
C ASP A 137 -13.21 -1.72 -15.29
N LYS A 138 -12.15 -0.90 -15.40
CA LYS A 138 -11.95 0.07 -16.48
C LYS A 138 -12.11 -0.55 -17.88
N TYR A 139 -11.70 -1.81 -18.05
CA TYR A 139 -11.72 -2.53 -19.33
C TYR A 139 -12.87 -3.52 -19.48
N LYS A 140 -13.76 -3.67 -18.49
CA LYS A 140 -14.92 -4.56 -18.61
C LYS A 140 -16.02 -3.86 -19.39
N GLY A 141 -16.60 -4.54 -20.38
CA GLY A 141 -17.84 -4.10 -21.03
C GLY A 141 -19.01 -4.10 -20.05
N ASP A 142 -20.08 -3.37 -20.36
CA ASP A 142 -21.21 -3.15 -19.44
C ASP A 142 -21.90 -4.45 -18.99
N PHE A 143 -21.95 -5.47 -19.85
CA PHE A 143 -22.47 -6.80 -19.49
C PHE A 143 -21.65 -7.55 -18.43
N ASN A 144 -20.37 -7.20 -18.25
CA ASN A 144 -19.46 -7.84 -17.30
C ASN A 144 -19.18 -6.96 -16.07
N LYS A 145 -19.74 -5.74 -16.03
CA LYS A 145 -19.76 -4.91 -14.82
C LYS A 145 -20.90 -5.44 -13.95
N GLY A 146 -20.59 -6.30 -12.99
CA GLY A 146 -21.59 -6.73 -12.01
C GLY A 146 -22.24 -5.52 -11.32
N ASP A 147 -23.47 -5.68 -10.83
CA ASP A 147 -24.20 -4.63 -10.09
C ASP A 147 -23.33 -4.03 -8.97
N LYS A 148 -22.80 -2.83 -9.21
CA LYS A 148 -21.95 -2.15 -8.23
C LYS A 148 -22.81 -1.48 -7.19
N VAL A 149 -22.91 -2.14 -6.05
CA VAL A 149 -23.41 -1.48 -4.84
C VAL A 149 -22.29 -0.58 -4.34
N ASN A 150 -22.47 0.72 -4.53
CA ASN A 150 -21.57 1.73 -4.01
C ASN A 150 -22.05 2.10 -2.61
N ILE A 151 -21.25 1.79 -1.59
CA ILE A 151 -21.51 2.28 -0.24
C ILE A 151 -21.21 3.78 -0.25
N THR A 152 -22.24 4.60 -0.11
CA THR A 152 -22.18 6.05 -0.23
C THR A 152 -21.99 6.74 1.11
N GLY A 153 -22.32 6.09 2.22
CA GLY A 153 -22.14 6.67 3.54
C GLY A 153 -22.09 5.67 4.69
N ALA A 154 -21.35 6.06 5.73
CA ALA A 154 -21.24 5.35 6.99
C ALA A 154 -21.47 6.34 8.15
N THR A 155 -22.49 6.10 8.95
CA THR A 155 -22.81 6.90 10.14
C THR A 155 -22.45 6.09 11.39
N PHE A 156 -21.73 6.69 12.34
CA PHE A 156 -21.40 6.07 13.62
C PHE A 156 -22.19 6.76 14.73
N LEU A 157 -23.07 6.00 15.39
CA LEU A 157 -23.75 6.44 16.62
C LEU A 157 -22.81 6.25 17.80
N THR A 158 -22.53 7.31 18.54
CA THR A 158 -21.61 7.31 19.69
C THR A 158 -22.29 7.92 20.92
N ARG A 159 -21.71 7.72 22.11
CA ARG A 159 -22.04 8.55 23.27
C ARG A 159 -21.40 9.94 23.10
N PRO A 160 -21.95 11.00 23.74
CA PRO A 160 -21.27 12.29 23.78
C PRO A 160 -19.85 12.15 24.33
N ASP A 161 -18.87 12.70 23.61
CA ASP A 161 -17.45 12.67 23.95
C ASP A 161 -16.77 13.95 23.43
N GLU A 162 -15.86 14.52 24.22
CA GLU A 162 -15.13 15.75 23.86
C GLU A 162 -14.16 15.55 22.67
N ASN A 163 -13.79 14.31 22.36
CA ASN A 163 -12.83 13.97 21.31
C ASN A 163 -13.47 13.79 19.92
N ILE A 164 -14.79 13.96 19.78
CA ILE A 164 -15.50 13.73 18.51
C ILE A 164 -14.89 14.55 17.36
N GLU A 165 -14.63 15.85 17.56
CA GLU A 165 -14.04 16.70 16.52
C GLU A 165 -12.64 16.24 16.10
N ARG A 166 -11.83 15.81 17.08
CA ARG A 166 -10.50 15.24 16.82
C ARG A 166 -10.60 13.96 15.99
N VAL A 167 -11.54 13.07 16.33
CA VAL A 167 -11.75 11.83 15.58
C VAL A 167 -12.29 12.09 14.18
N ILE A 168 -13.18 13.07 13.99
CA ILE A 168 -13.64 13.50 12.65
C ILE A 168 -12.45 13.94 11.79
N LYS A 169 -11.51 14.71 12.35
CA LYS A 169 -10.29 15.09 11.63
C LYS A 169 -9.48 13.85 11.21
N VAL A 170 -9.24 12.91 12.14
CA VAL A 170 -8.49 11.67 11.85
C VAL A 170 -9.22 10.81 10.80
N ILE A 171 -10.55 10.78 10.81
CA ILE A 171 -11.35 10.10 9.78
C ILE A 171 -11.11 10.74 8.41
N ASN A 172 -11.15 12.07 8.30
CA ASN A 172 -10.89 12.77 7.05
C ASN A 172 -9.48 12.47 6.53
N ASP A 173 -8.47 12.52 7.42
CA ASP A 173 -7.10 12.16 7.06
C ASP A 173 -7.02 10.71 6.56
N THR A 174 -7.71 9.79 7.26
CA THR A 174 -7.80 8.37 6.88
C THR A 174 -8.44 8.17 5.51
N VAL A 175 -9.50 8.91 5.20
CA VAL A 175 -10.15 8.89 3.88
C VAL A 175 -9.15 9.31 2.79
N SER A 176 -8.41 10.40 3.00
CA SER A 176 -7.38 10.87 2.06
C SER A 176 -6.27 9.85 1.85
N VAL A 177 -5.79 9.19 2.91
CA VAL A 177 -4.81 8.10 2.79
C VAL A 177 -5.40 6.91 2.02
N CYS A 178 -6.63 6.48 2.31
CA CYS A 178 -7.26 5.37 1.60
C CYS A 178 -7.48 5.67 0.11
N ASN A 179 -7.80 6.91 -0.24
CA ASN A 179 -7.90 7.34 -1.63
C ASN A 179 -6.54 7.27 -2.32
N SER A 180 -5.47 7.63 -1.61
CA SER A 180 -4.09 7.51 -2.09
C SER A 180 -3.69 6.04 -2.31
N VAL A 181 -4.10 5.13 -1.41
CA VAL A 181 -3.95 3.68 -1.59
C VAL A 181 -4.68 3.23 -2.85
N ASN A 182 -5.95 3.62 -3.02
CA ASN A 182 -6.75 3.23 -4.18
C ASN A 182 -6.23 3.85 -5.50
N MET A 183 -5.60 5.03 -5.45
CA MET A 183 -4.88 5.60 -6.57
C MET A 183 -3.68 4.72 -6.95
N CYS A 184 -2.85 4.32 -5.98
CA CYS A 184 -1.77 3.36 -6.19
C CYS A 184 -2.30 2.06 -6.80
N ARG A 185 -3.37 1.47 -6.23
CA ARG A 185 -3.97 0.23 -6.76
C ARG A 185 -4.48 0.38 -8.18
N THR A 186 -5.05 1.53 -8.54
CA THR A 186 -5.53 1.81 -9.90
C THR A 186 -4.36 1.86 -10.87
N LEU A 187 -3.27 2.53 -10.48
CA LEU A 187 -2.05 2.61 -11.26
C LEU A 187 -1.48 1.21 -11.49
N VAL A 188 -1.20 0.48 -10.42
CA VAL A 188 -0.63 -0.89 -10.46
C VAL A 188 -1.55 -1.88 -11.19
N SER A 189 -2.87 -1.68 -11.16
CA SER A 189 -3.81 -2.55 -11.91
C SER A 189 -3.75 -2.35 -13.43
N SER A 190 -3.28 -1.18 -13.89
CA SER A 190 -3.26 -0.80 -15.29
C SER A 190 -2.32 -1.70 -16.10
N PRO A 191 -2.71 -2.12 -17.31
CA PRO A 191 -1.93 -3.03 -18.12
C PRO A 191 -0.73 -2.28 -18.72
N ALA A 192 0.37 -2.99 -18.94
CA ALA A 192 1.63 -2.40 -19.42
C ALA A 192 1.54 -1.71 -20.78
N ASN A 193 0.57 -2.08 -21.63
CA ASN A 193 0.35 -1.40 -22.90
C ASN A 193 -0.23 0.02 -22.75
N GLU A 194 -0.86 0.33 -21.60
CA GLU A 194 -1.30 1.69 -21.25
C GLU A 194 -0.38 2.35 -20.24
N LEU A 195 0.11 1.60 -19.25
CA LEU A 195 1.02 2.09 -18.24
C LEU A 195 2.48 1.81 -18.64
N THR A 196 3.00 2.59 -19.58
CA THR A 196 4.41 2.63 -19.99
C THR A 196 5.22 3.57 -19.09
N PRO A 197 6.57 3.56 -19.16
CA PRO A 197 7.40 4.51 -18.39
C PRO A 197 7.04 5.99 -18.65
N GLU A 198 6.75 6.33 -19.91
CA GLU A 198 6.30 7.67 -20.31
C GLU A 198 4.96 8.03 -19.64
N SER A 199 3.97 7.13 -19.72
CA SER A 199 2.65 7.39 -19.13
C SER A 199 2.69 7.43 -17.59
N LEU A 200 3.63 6.71 -16.96
CA LEU A 200 3.88 6.79 -15.52
C LEU A 200 4.46 8.16 -15.14
N ALA A 201 5.38 8.70 -15.94
CA ALA A 201 5.89 10.05 -15.77
C ALA A 201 4.80 11.12 -15.97
N GLU A 202 3.94 10.96 -16.97
CA GLU A 202 2.82 11.86 -17.22
C GLU A 202 1.75 11.79 -16.11
N PHE A 203 1.46 10.58 -15.62
CA PHE A 203 0.61 10.39 -14.45
C PHE A 203 1.19 11.12 -13.23
N ALA A 204 2.49 11.03 -12.98
CA ALA A 204 3.14 11.72 -11.87
C ALA A 204 3.00 13.25 -11.99
N ARG A 205 3.19 13.83 -13.19
CA ARG A 205 2.95 15.28 -13.42
C ARG A 205 1.50 15.66 -13.13
N THR A 206 0.54 14.95 -13.74
CA THR A 206 -0.90 15.22 -13.56
C THR A 206 -1.33 15.08 -12.09
N MET A 207 -0.76 14.11 -11.37
CA MET A 207 -1.00 13.93 -9.95
C MET A 207 -0.45 15.12 -9.16
N CYS A 208 0.79 15.53 -9.42
CA CYS A 208 1.43 16.64 -8.74
C CYS A 208 0.70 17.96 -8.94
N ASP A 209 0.17 18.23 -10.14
CA ASP A 209 -0.62 19.45 -10.42
C ASP A 209 -1.88 19.53 -9.56
N LYS A 210 -2.51 18.38 -9.25
CA LYS A 210 -3.74 18.34 -8.42
C LYS A 210 -3.48 18.67 -6.95
N VAL A 211 -2.30 18.37 -6.46
CA VAL A 211 -1.91 18.54 -5.05
C VAL A 211 -0.77 19.54 -4.85
N GLU A 212 -0.50 20.36 -5.87
CA GLU A 212 0.48 21.45 -5.86
C GLU A 212 1.90 21.01 -5.47
N LEU A 213 2.34 19.84 -5.96
CA LEU A 213 3.70 19.33 -5.77
C LEU A 213 4.61 19.68 -6.94
N LYS A 214 5.91 19.81 -6.68
CA LYS A 214 6.89 20.02 -7.74
C LYS A 214 7.30 18.68 -8.35
N CYS A 215 7.13 18.53 -9.66
CA CYS A 215 7.52 17.35 -10.42
C CYS A 215 8.59 17.71 -11.46
N LYS A 216 9.69 16.96 -11.50
CA LYS A 216 10.68 16.99 -12.59
C LYS A 216 10.78 15.60 -13.21
N ILE A 217 10.69 15.54 -14.53
CA ILE A 217 10.94 14.32 -15.30
C ILE A 217 12.30 14.48 -15.97
N VAL A 218 13.20 13.52 -15.74
CA VAL A 218 14.51 13.44 -16.40
C VAL A 218 14.38 12.49 -17.58
N THR A 219 14.65 12.99 -18.78
CA THR A 219 14.56 12.19 -20.03
C THR A 219 15.76 11.26 -20.19
N LYS A 220 15.69 10.37 -21.18
CA LYS A 220 16.79 9.50 -21.55
C LYS A 220 18.08 10.27 -21.84
N GLU A 221 18.00 11.35 -22.62
CA GLU A 221 19.17 12.17 -22.98
C GLU A 221 19.79 12.82 -21.74
N GLU A 222 18.97 13.39 -20.86
CA GLU A 222 19.46 13.96 -19.59
C GLU A 222 20.08 12.88 -18.69
N MET A 223 19.54 11.65 -18.71
CA MET A 223 20.12 10.51 -17.98
C MET A 223 21.46 10.05 -18.56
N GLU A 224 21.62 10.10 -19.89
CA GLU A 224 22.89 9.81 -20.57
C GLU A 224 23.96 10.83 -20.20
N GLU A 225 23.60 12.12 -20.16
CA GLU A 225 24.48 13.21 -19.75
C GLU A 225 24.87 13.13 -18.24
N GLU A 226 23.91 12.76 -17.38
CA GLU A 226 24.15 12.58 -15.95
C GLU A 226 24.91 11.28 -15.62
N GLY A 227 24.94 10.30 -16.53
CA GLY A 227 25.61 9.02 -16.32
C GLY A 227 24.80 8.00 -15.50
N LEU A 228 23.47 8.02 -15.62
CA LEU A 228 22.54 7.05 -15.00
C LEU A 228 22.50 5.73 -15.79
N ASN A 229 23.67 5.11 -15.98
CA ASN A 229 23.84 4.04 -16.95
C ASN A 229 23.15 2.73 -16.56
N ALA A 230 22.87 2.46 -15.29
CA ALA A 230 22.17 1.24 -14.88
C ALA A 230 20.69 1.31 -15.22
N ILE A 231 20.06 2.48 -15.04
CA ILE A 231 18.69 2.73 -15.52
C ILE A 231 18.62 2.56 -17.04
N LEU A 232 19.53 3.23 -17.76
CA LEU A 232 19.63 3.16 -19.21
C LEU A 232 19.88 1.73 -19.71
N ALA A 233 20.76 0.98 -19.03
CA ALA A 233 21.12 -0.39 -19.37
C ALA A 233 19.97 -1.39 -19.20
N VAL A 234 19.07 -1.17 -18.24
CA VAL A 234 17.86 -1.99 -18.12
C VAL A 234 16.84 -1.62 -19.20
N GLY A 235 16.62 -0.33 -19.45
CA GLY A 235 15.61 0.13 -20.40
C GLY A 235 15.96 -0.06 -21.88
N LYS A 236 17.24 -0.17 -22.25
CA LYS A 236 17.70 -0.21 -23.66
C LYS A 236 17.17 -1.38 -24.49
N GLY A 237 16.64 -2.43 -23.86
CA GLY A 237 16.01 -3.55 -24.56
C GLY A 237 14.62 -3.25 -25.10
N SER A 238 13.90 -2.29 -24.51
CA SER A 238 12.56 -1.90 -24.93
C SER A 238 12.58 -0.80 -26.01
N SER A 239 11.51 -0.72 -26.80
CA SER A 239 11.20 0.46 -27.62
C SER A 239 10.62 1.63 -26.81
N ARG A 240 10.29 1.42 -25.54
CA ARG A 240 9.81 2.45 -24.61
C ARG A 240 11.00 3.03 -23.86
N GLU A 241 11.18 4.33 -23.95
CA GLU A 241 12.30 5.00 -23.30
C GLU A 241 12.17 5.02 -21.78
N PRO A 242 13.30 4.94 -21.04
CA PRO A 242 13.29 5.07 -19.60
C PRO A 242 13.15 6.53 -19.17
N TYR A 243 12.63 6.76 -17.96
CA TYR A 243 12.54 8.09 -17.34
C TYR A 243 12.95 8.01 -15.87
N LEU A 244 13.51 9.09 -15.32
CA LEU A 244 13.63 9.26 -13.87
C LEU A 244 12.65 10.33 -13.41
N ILE A 245 11.70 9.95 -12.57
CA ILE A 245 10.64 10.82 -12.07
C ILE A 245 11.04 11.32 -10.68
N LEU A 246 11.01 12.64 -10.48
CA LEU A 246 11.38 13.31 -9.25
C LEU A 246 10.20 14.14 -8.75
N VAL A 247 9.74 13.88 -7.53
CA VAL A 247 8.60 14.60 -6.94
C VAL A 247 8.97 15.14 -5.56
N GLU A 248 8.93 16.45 -5.40
CA GLU A 248 9.32 17.14 -4.18
C GLU A 248 8.08 17.59 -3.38
N TYR A 249 8.00 17.14 -2.12
CA TYR A 249 7.12 17.69 -1.10
C TYR A 249 7.95 18.47 -0.07
N ARG A 250 7.57 19.71 0.21
CA ARG A 250 8.17 20.51 1.27
C ARG A 250 7.10 21.35 1.94
N HIS A 251 6.88 21.13 3.23
CA HIS A 251 6.08 22.04 4.02
C HIS A 251 6.80 23.40 4.13
N PRO A 252 6.15 24.55 3.88
CA PRO A 252 6.79 25.87 3.88
C PRO A 252 7.52 26.21 5.20
N ASP A 253 6.95 25.77 6.34
CA ASP A 253 7.51 26.04 7.66
C ASP A 253 8.41 24.92 8.22
N TYR A 254 8.96 24.04 7.36
CA TYR A 254 9.79 22.91 7.81
C TYR A 254 11.16 22.89 7.12
N GLU A 255 12.21 23.06 7.93
CA GLU A 255 13.63 23.03 7.53
C GLU A 255 14.39 21.82 8.10
N GLY A 256 13.66 20.82 8.61
CA GLY A 256 14.25 19.64 9.24
C GLY A 256 14.76 18.59 8.24
N GLU A 257 14.83 17.35 8.70
CA GLU A 257 15.39 16.23 7.93
C GLU A 257 14.67 16.03 6.59
N LEU A 258 15.45 15.77 5.52
CA LEU A 258 14.95 15.34 4.23
C LEU A 258 14.91 13.81 4.17
N VAL A 259 13.75 13.26 3.84
CA VAL A 259 13.57 11.84 3.53
C VAL A 259 13.49 11.66 2.01
N ALA A 260 14.22 10.69 1.48
CA ALA A 260 14.07 10.24 0.11
C ALA A 260 13.32 8.89 0.07
N PHE A 261 12.25 8.83 -0.71
CA PHE A 261 11.60 7.57 -1.06
C PHE A 261 11.99 7.15 -2.46
N VAL A 262 12.51 5.93 -2.61
CA VAL A 262 12.92 5.38 -3.90
C VAL A 262 12.03 4.21 -4.29
N GLY A 263 11.24 4.34 -5.36
CA GLY A 263 10.23 3.33 -5.73
C GLY A 263 10.60 2.60 -7.02
N LYS A 264 10.73 1.27 -6.98
CA LYS A 264 10.97 0.46 -8.19
C LYS A 264 9.85 0.71 -9.22
N GLY A 265 10.22 1.15 -10.43
CA GLY A 265 9.30 1.53 -11.50
C GLY A 265 9.45 0.69 -12.77
N VAL A 266 9.53 -0.64 -12.66
CA VAL A 266 9.55 -1.51 -13.84
C VAL A 266 8.12 -1.72 -14.32
N THR A 267 7.71 -1.05 -15.39
CA THR A 267 6.30 -1.05 -15.84
C THR A 267 5.86 -2.38 -16.45
N PHE A 268 6.82 -3.16 -16.95
CA PHE A 268 6.65 -4.56 -17.26
C PHE A 268 8.00 -5.26 -17.21
N ASP A 269 8.02 -6.44 -16.60
CA ASP A 269 9.23 -7.23 -16.45
C ASP A 269 9.10 -8.59 -17.15
N THR A 270 9.72 -8.69 -18.32
CA THR A 270 9.86 -9.97 -19.03
C THR A 270 11.01 -10.83 -18.49
N GLY A 271 11.90 -10.24 -17.69
CA GLY A 271 13.23 -10.74 -17.35
C GLY A 271 14.33 -10.40 -18.36
N GLY A 272 14.00 -9.75 -19.48
CA GLY A 272 14.96 -9.40 -20.52
C GLY A 272 15.44 -10.64 -21.29
N ILE A 273 16.75 -10.81 -21.43
CA ILE A 273 17.35 -12.00 -22.07
C ILE A 273 17.20 -13.24 -21.21
N CYS A 274 17.30 -13.10 -19.88
CA CYS A 274 16.91 -14.13 -18.90
C CYS A 274 15.39 -14.20 -18.76
N LEU A 275 14.71 -14.54 -19.85
CA LEU A 275 13.25 -14.51 -19.95
C LEU A 275 12.56 -15.33 -18.84
N LYS A 276 11.58 -14.73 -18.18
CA LYS A 276 10.72 -15.42 -17.21
C LYS A 276 9.91 -16.54 -17.87
N PRO A 277 9.50 -17.57 -17.11
CA PRO A 277 8.51 -18.53 -17.57
C PRO A 277 7.18 -17.86 -17.98
N ARG A 278 6.41 -18.54 -18.83
CA ARG A 278 5.11 -18.05 -19.30
C ARG A 278 4.09 -17.86 -18.18
N ASP A 279 4.09 -18.77 -17.22
CA ASP A 279 3.12 -18.79 -16.13
C ASP A 279 3.27 -17.50 -15.31
N ASP A 280 2.13 -16.85 -15.05
CA ASP A 280 2.02 -15.61 -14.28
C ASP A 280 2.82 -14.41 -14.81
N MET A 281 3.48 -14.48 -15.98
CA MET A 281 4.19 -13.35 -16.59
C MET A 281 3.27 -12.13 -16.81
N HIS A 282 1.97 -12.36 -17.04
CA HIS A 282 0.97 -11.29 -17.16
C HIS A 282 0.82 -10.44 -15.88
N GLU A 283 1.22 -10.96 -14.72
CA GLU A 283 1.25 -10.24 -13.45
C GLU A 283 2.45 -9.29 -13.33
N MET A 284 3.46 -9.40 -14.20
CA MET A 284 4.65 -8.54 -14.15
C MET A 284 4.38 -7.07 -14.53
N LYS A 285 3.14 -6.74 -14.91
CA LYS A 285 2.65 -5.35 -14.89
C LYS A 285 2.63 -4.74 -13.47
N TYR A 286 2.64 -5.57 -12.43
CA TYR A 286 2.67 -5.15 -11.03
C TYR A 286 4.07 -4.74 -10.55
N ASP A 287 5.09 -4.92 -11.39
CA ASP A 287 6.49 -4.73 -11.00
C ASP A 287 6.92 -3.25 -10.86
N MET A 288 5.96 -2.35 -11.02
CA MET A 288 6.05 -0.93 -10.69
C MET A 288 5.31 -0.57 -9.38
N ALA A 289 4.88 -1.55 -8.58
CA ALA A 289 4.16 -1.29 -7.34
C ALA A 289 4.95 -0.40 -6.35
N GLY A 290 6.28 -0.50 -6.32
CA GLY A 290 7.13 0.40 -5.54
C GLY A 290 6.96 1.87 -5.95
N ALA A 291 7.02 2.15 -7.25
CA ALA A 291 6.72 3.48 -7.80
C ALA A 291 5.30 3.95 -7.47
N GLY A 292 4.31 3.06 -7.60
CA GLY A 292 2.92 3.35 -7.24
C GLY A 292 2.76 3.74 -5.77
N VAL A 293 3.48 3.06 -4.87
CA VAL A 293 3.48 3.39 -3.45
C VAL A 293 4.09 4.76 -3.20
N VAL A 294 5.26 5.05 -3.77
CA VAL A 294 5.92 6.37 -3.60
C VAL A 294 5.01 7.51 -4.08
N LEU A 295 4.37 7.37 -5.25
CA LEU A 295 3.41 8.35 -5.74
C LEU A 295 2.16 8.45 -4.83
N GLY A 296 1.67 7.32 -4.31
CA GLY A 296 0.58 7.29 -3.34
C GLY A 296 0.90 8.04 -2.05
N VAL A 297 2.09 7.82 -1.49
CA VAL A 297 2.55 8.53 -0.28
C VAL A 297 2.62 10.03 -0.56
N LEU A 298 3.24 10.45 -1.66
CA LEU A 298 3.36 11.87 -2.02
C LEU A 298 2.01 12.53 -2.25
N TYR A 299 1.08 11.85 -2.91
CA TYR A 299 -0.29 12.34 -3.07
C TYR A 299 -0.96 12.55 -1.70
N ALA A 300 -0.82 11.60 -0.78
CA ALA A 300 -1.31 11.75 0.59
C ALA A 300 -0.65 12.95 1.31
N LEU A 301 0.66 13.18 1.13
CA LEU A 301 1.34 14.33 1.74
C LEU A 301 0.84 15.66 1.17
N GLY A 302 0.56 15.74 -0.13
CA GLY A 302 -0.01 16.93 -0.76
C GLY A 302 -1.41 17.28 -0.24
N GLU A 303 -2.24 16.27 0.02
CA GLU A 303 -3.57 16.42 0.62
C GLU A 303 -3.50 16.78 2.12
N LEU A 304 -2.70 16.05 2.90
CA LEU A 304 -2.64 16.16 4.37
C LEU A 304 -1.77 17.32 4.87
N LYS A 305 -0.82 17.74 4.04
CA LYS A 305 0.16 18.81 4.31
C LYS A 305 0.89 18.69 5.68
N PRO A 306 1.44 17.54 6.07
CA PRO A 306 2.16 17.40 7.33
C PRO A 306 3.50 18.15 7.33
N LYS A 307 3.99 18.59 8.50
CA LYS A 307 5.26 19.32 8.62
C LYS A 307 6.48 18.40 8.38
N THR A 308 6.81 18.17 7.11
CA THR A 308 7.94 17.34 6.69
C THR A 308 8.52 17.79 5.35
N ARG A 309 9.62 17.15 4.92
CA ARG A 309 10.25 17.37 3.62
C ARG A 309 10.64 16.02 3.01
N VAL A 310 10.17 15.76 1.79
CA VAL A 310 10.30 14.46 1.11
C VAL A 310 10.64 14.66 -0.36
N ILE A 311 11.54 13.83 -0.89
CA ILE A 311 11.78 13.65 -2.32
C ILE A 311 11.42 12.22 -2.72
N GLY A 312 10.50 12.05 -3.67
CA GLY A 312 10.30 10.78 -4.35
C GLY A 312 11.23 10.68 -5.57
N VAL A 313 11.91 9.55 -5.71
CA VAL A 313 12.80 9.23 -6.83
C VAL A 313 12.38 7.89 -7.43
N ILE A 314 11.88 7.91 -8.67
CA ILE A 314 11.29 6.74 -9.29
C ILE A 314 11.98 6.50 -10.64
N PRO A 315 12.87 5.50 -10.74
CA PRO A 315 13.40 5.06 -12.02
C PRO A 315 12.33 4.22 -12.75
N ALA A 316 11.79 4.77 -13.83
CA ALA A 316 10.76 4.15 -14.65
C ALA A 316 11.38 3.51 -15.91
N VAL A 317 11.23 2.20 -16.06
CA VAL A 317 11.78 1.42 -17.18
C VAL A 317 10.81 0.32 -17.60
N GLU A 318 11.02 -0.25 -18.78
CA GLU A 318 10.44 -1.53 -19.19
C GLU A 318 11.58 -2.52 -19.46
N ASN A 319 11.57 -3.69 -18.80
CA ASN A 319 12.59 -4.72 -19.00
C ASN A 319 12.11 -5.71 -20.07
N ALA A 320 12.63 -5.57 -21.29
CA ALA A 320 12.21 -6.33 -22.46
C ALA A 320 13.42 -6.95 -23.20
N PRO A 321 13.28 -8.13 -23.83
CA PRO A 321 14.25 -8.59 -24.81
C PRO A 321 14.21 -7.69 -26.04
N GLY A 322 15.37 -7.47 -26.66
CA GLY A 322 15.50 -6.64 -27.84
C GLY A 322 16.94 -6.63 -28.35
N ASN A 323 17.16 -6.05 -29.53
CA ASN A 323 18.47 -6.05 -30.19
C ASN A 323 19.57 -5.37 -29.37
N ASN A 324 19.18 -4.44 -28.49
CA ASN A 324 20.09 -3.70 -27.62
C ASN A 324 19.99 -4.12 -26.15
N ALA A 325 19.25 -5.19 -25.84
CA ALA A 325 19.00 -5.60 -24.46
C ALA A 325 20.31 -5.88 -23.70
N LEU A 326 20.25 -5.67 -22.39
CA LEU A 326 21.31 -6.06 -21.47
C LEU A 326 21.57 -7.57 -21.61
N LEU A 327 22.84 -7.98 -21.62
CA LEU A 327 23.21 -9.39 -21.73
C LEU A 327 23.76 -9.90 -20.40
N PRO A 328 23.52 -11.18 -20.04
CA PRO A 328 24.28 -11.83 -18.99
C PRO A 328 25.79 -11.80 -19.30
N GLY A 329 26.59 -11.33 -18.35
CA GLY A 329 28.02 -11.08 -18.48
C GLY A 329 28.40 -9.62 -18.80
N ASP A 330 27.42 -8.76 -19.11
CA ASP A 330 27.70 -7.32 -19.28
C ASP A 330 28.21 -6.72 -17.97
N VAL A 331 29.20 -5.83 -18.07
CA VAL A 331 29.67 -5.01 -16.95
C VAL A 331 29.26 -3.56 -17.17
N ILE A 332 28.44 -3.03 -16.28
CA ILE A 332 27.90 -1.67 -16.37
C ILE A 332 28.48 -0.78 -15.28
N ARG A 333 28.70 0.52 -15.57
CA ARG A 333 29.14 1.50 -14.57
C ARG A 333 27.95 2.31 -14.06
N THR A 334 27.60 2.12 -12.79
CA THR A 334 26.50 2.84 -12.12
C THR A 334 26.83 4.32 -11.86
N TYR A 335 25.81 5.10 -11.50
CA TYR A 335 25.92 6.51 -11.10
C TYR A 335 26.81 6.72 -9.86
N SER A 336 26.92 5.70 -8.99
CA SER A 336 27.87 5.72 -7.87
C SER A 336 29.33 5.76 -8.35
N GLY A 337 29.61 5.27 -9.56
CA GLY A 337 30.94 5.03 -10.12
C GLY A 337 31.35 3.56 -10.07
N LYS A 338 30.66 2.72 -9.26
CA LYS A 338 30.89 1.27 -9.16
C LYS A 338 30.47 0.53 -10.42
N THR A 339 31.20 -0.52 -10.73
CA THR A 339 30.92 -1.45 -11.82
C THR A 339 30.13 -2.66 -11.34
N VAL A 340 29.11 -3.06 -12.09
CA VAL A 340 28.24 -4.20 -11.78
C VAL A 340 28.34 -5.22 -12.90
N GLU A 341 28.71 -6.46 -12.57
CA GLU A 341 28.56 -7.61 -13.46
C GLU A 341 27.11 -8.09 -13.43
N VAL A 342 26.46 -8.06 -14.58
CA VAL A 342 25.06 -8.47 -14.72
C VAL A 342 25.05 -9.95 -15.06
N LEU A 343 24.85 -10.81 -14.08
CA LEU A 343 24.77 -12.26 -14.30
C LEU A 343 23.34 -12.73 -14.62
N ASN A 344 22.33 -11.94 -14.27
CA ASN A 344 20.94 -12.23 -14.61
C ASN A 344 20.16 -10.93 -14.88
N THR A 345 19.59 -10.80 -16.07
CA THR A 345 18.83 -9.60 -16.50
C THR A 345 17.42 -9.53 -15.90
N ASP A 346 16.96 -10.59 -15.23
CA ASP A 346 15.74 -10.67 -14.42
C ASP A 346 15.96 -10.18 -12.96
N ALA A 347 17.17 -9.69 -12.68
CA ALA A 347 17.51 -8.98 -11.46
C ALA A 347 17.77 -7.50 -11.78
N GLU A 348 16.86 -6.91 -12.55
CA GLU A 348 16.89 -5.54 -13.08
C GLU A 348 16.51 -4.48 -12.05
N GLY A 349 15.54 -4.77 -11.18
CA GLY A 349 14.98 -3.79 -10.25
C GLY A 349 16.03 -3.22 -9.32
N ARG A 350 16.97 -4.05 -8.85
CA ARG A 350 18.08 -3.59 -8.00
C ARG A 350 19.07 -2.71 -8.77
N LEU A 351 19.24 -2.91 -10.08
CA LEU A 351 20.13 -2.09 -10.92
C LEU A 351 19.59 -0.67 -11.06
N ILE A 352 18.31 -0.52 -11.38
CA ILE A 352 17.69 0.81 -11.52
C ILE A 352 17.61 1.54 -10.18
N LEU A 353 17.39 0.80 -9.08
CA LEU A 353 17.39 1.35 -7.73
C LEU A 353 18.79 1.81 -7.29
N ALA A 354 19.86 1.07 -7.64
CA ALA A 354 21.23 1.47 -7.32
C ALA A 354 21.55 2.88 -7.84
N ASP A 355 21.24 3.15 -9.10
CA ASP A 355 21.41 4.48 -9.70
C ASP A 355 20.51 5.52 -9.03
N ALA A 356 19.22 5.21 -8.80
CA ALA A 356 18.29 6.13 -8.18
C ALA A 356 18.66 6.50 -6.73
N ILE A 357 19.17 5.53 -5.95
CA ILE A 357 19.67 5.72 -4.58
C ILE A 357 20.89 6.65 -4.58
N SER A 358 21.90 6.35 -5.41
CA SER A 358 23.09 7.19 -5.49
C SER A 358 22.77 8.58 -6.06
N PHE A 359 21.83 8.68 -7.00
CA PHE A 359 21.34 9.97 -7.50
C PHE A 359 20.68 10.79 -6.41
N ALA A 360 19.76 10.18 -5.64
CA ALA A 360 19.11 10.83 -4.51
C ALA A 360 20.16 11.35 -3.51
N TYR A 361 21.16 10.52 -3.18
CA TYR A 361 22.25 10.91 -2.29
C TYR A 361 23.04 12.12 -2.81
N LYS A 362 23.58 12.04 -4.03
CA LYS A 362 24.49 13.08 -4.56
C LYS A 362 23.78 14.39 -4.91
N LYS A 363 22.50 14.34 -5.35
CA LYS A 363 21.75 15.54 -5.76
C LYS A 363 20.99 16.21 -4.61
N TYR A 364 20.52 15.44 -3.63
CA TYR A 364 19.63 15.94 -2.59
C TYR A 364 20.17 15.79 -1.16
N SER A 365 21.18 14.95 -0.95
CA SER A 365 21.79 14.68 0.37
C SER A 365 20.76 14.41 1.49
N PRO A 366 19.83 13.44 1.30
CA PRO A 366 18.82 13.13 2.29
C PRO A 366 19.43 12.53 3.57
N ASN A 367 18.79 12.81 4.71
CA ASN A 367 19.13 12.21 5.99
C ASN A 367 18.74 10.73 6.04
N THR A 368 17.67 10.37 5.32
CA THR A 368 17.12 9.01 5.30
C THR A 368 16.71 8.65 3.88
N ILE A 369 17.08 7.46 3.42
CA ILE A 369 16.60 6.86 2.17
C ILE A 369 15.78 5.62 2.53
N ILE A 370 14.54 5.55 2.07
CA ILE A 370 13.73 4.33 2.15
C ILE A 370 13.38 3.92 0.74
N ASP A 371 13.88 2.78 0.29
CA ASP A 371 13.48 2.22 -0.99
C ASP A 371 12.44 1.11 -0.81
N ILE A 372 11.52 1.02 -1.78
CA ILE A 372 10.40 0.07 -1.75
C ILE A 372 10.24 -0.56 -3.14
N ALA A 373 10.22 -1.89 -3.16
CA ALA A 373 10.29 -2.62 -4.42
C ALA A 373 9.65 -4.01 -4.36
N THR A 374 9.04 -4.41 -5.46
CA THR A 374 8.73 -5.81 -5.78
C THR A 374 10.02 -6.49 -6.24
N LEU A 375 10.91 -6.81 -5.29
CA LEU A 375 12.30 -7.08 -5.64
C LEU A 375 12.60 -8.56 -5.82
N THR A 376 12.08 -9.44 -4.95
CA THR A 376 12.49 -10.84 -4.96
C THR A 376 11.35 -11.83 -4.70
N GLY A 377 11.25 -12.88 -5.53
CA GLY A 377 10.43 -14.06 -5.22
C GLY A 377 10.89 -14.81 -3.95
N GLY A 378 12.13 -14.58 -3.51
CA GLY A 378 12.63 -15.06 -2.22
C GLY A 378 11.83 -14.50 -1.04
N CYS A 379 11.35 -13.25 -1.13
CA CYS A 379 10.60 -12.62 -0.04
C CYS A 379 9.25 -13.31 0.13
N ILE A 380 8.60 -13.68 -0.98
CA ILE A 380 7.39 -14.50 -1.01
C ILE A 380 7.65 -15.87 -0.37
N THR A 381 8.76 -16.51 -0.73
CA THR A 381 9.13 -17.83 -0.17
C THR A 381 9.36 -17.76 1.35
N ALA A 382 9.94 -16.67 1.85
CA ALA A 382 10.26 -16.50 3.26
C ALA A 382 9.08 -16.04 4.12
N LEU A 383 8.28 -15.08 3.64
CA LEU A 383 7.27 -14.37 4.44
C LEU A 383 5.83 -14.50 3.90
N GLY A 384 5.66 -15.15 2.74
CA GLY A 384 4.36 -15.30 2.08
C GLY A 384 3.77 -13.95 1.66
N HIS A 385 2.45 -13.84 1.79
CA HIS A 385 1.67 -12.68 1.35
C HIS A 385 1.19 -11.77 2.50
N PHE A 386 1.71 -11.94 3.71
CA PHE A 386 1.20 -11.25 4.90
C PHE A 386 2.14 -10.17 5.45
N ALA A 387 3.43 -10.25 5.16
CA ALA A 387 4.42 -9.28 5.64
C ALA A 387 5.43 -8.93 4.55
N GLY A 388 5.81 -7.66 4.48
CA GLY A 388 6.95 -7.22 3.66
C GLY A 388 8.27 -7.53 4.36
N GLY A 389 9.31 -7.85 3.60
CA GLY A 389 10.66 -7.99 4.15
C GLY A 389 11.29 -6.62 4.33
N ILE A 390 11.82 -6.31 5.52
CA ILE A 390 12.59 -5.08 5.75
C ILE A 390 14.04 -5.40 6.07
N MET A 391 14.95 -4.64 5.49
CA MET A 391 16.39 -4.66 5.78
C MET A 391 16.86 -3.22 5.92
N GLY A 392 17.91 -2.95 6.70
CA GLY A 392 18.41 -1.59 6.84
C GLY A 392 19.76 -1.48 7.55
N ASN A 393 20.38 -0.30 7.46
CA ASN A 393 21.65 -0.01 8.11
C ASN A 393 21.49 0.74 9.46
N ASP A 394 20.27 1.17 9.79
CA ASP A 394 19.94 1.90 11.01
C ASP A 394 18.80 1.18 11.76
N LYS A 395 19.10 0.69 12.96
CA LYS A 395 18.17 -0.13 13.75
C LYS A 395 16.93 0.66 14.18
N GLN A 396 17.09 1.93 14.54
CA GLN A 396 15.97 2.77 14.99
C GLN A 396 15.00 3.05 13.84
N LEU A 397 15.52 3.29 12.64
CA LEU A 397 14.73 3.42 11.43
C LEU A 397 13.91 2.15 11.17
N VAL A 398 14.55 0.98 11.15
CA VAL A 398 13.89 -0.31 10.91
C VAL A 398 12.80 -0.57 11.95
N GLU A 399 13.11 -0.43 13.25
CA GLU A 399 12.15 -0.61 14.34
C GLU A 399 10.95 0.35 14.22
N SER A 400 11.18 1.61 13.87
CA SER A 400 10.10 2.60 13.70
C SER A 400 9.18 2.28 12.52
N LEU A 401 9.71 1.71 11.42
CA LEU A 401 8.93 1.27 10.27
C LEU A 401 8.11 0.02 10.60
N ILE A 402 8.68 -0.94 11.34
CA ILE A 402 7.96 -2.12 11.85
C ILE A 402 6.79 -1.69 12.74
N GLN A 403 7.01 -0.76 13.67
CA GLN A 403 5.94 -0.23 14.52
C GLN A 403 4.83 0.45 13.71
N SER A 404 5.18 1.15 12.64
CA SER A 404 4.19 1.74 11.72
C SER A 404 3.41 0.65 10.96
N GLY A 405 4.09 -0.42 10.54
CA GLY A 405 3.47 -1.59 9.94
C GLY A 405 2.44 -2.26 10.87
N GLU A 406 2.77 -2.43 12.15
CA GLU A 406 1.83 -2.96 13.15
C GLU A 406 0.58 -2.08 13.33
N LYS A 407 0.74 -0.75 13.38
CA LYS A 407 -0.38 0.19 13.49
C LYS A 407 -1.31 0.17 12.26
N THR A 408 -0.72 0.03 11.07
CA THR A 408 -1.44 0.12 9.78
C THR A 408 -1.95 -1.22 9.26
N GLY A 409 -1.55 -2.33 9.91
CA GLY A 409 -1.80 -3.68 9.41
C GLY A 409 -0.95 -4.06 8.20
N GLU A 410 0.02 -3.23 7.81
CA GLU A 410 0.99 -3.48 6.75
C GLU A 410 2.30 -3.98 7.36
N ARG A 411 2.27 -5.20 7.92
CA ARG A 411 3.37 -5.70 8.78
C ARG A 411 4.68 -5.88 8.01
N LEU A 412 5.79 -5.59 8.68
CA LEU A 412 7.13 -5.80 8.19
C LEU A 412 7.87 -6.81 9.08
N TRP A 413 8.76 -7.58 8.48
CA TRP A 413 9.64 -8.49 9.22
C TRP A 413 11.10 -8.26 8.84
N GLU A 414 11.95 -8.05 9.84
CA GLU A 414 13.37 -7.76 9.62
C GLU A 414 14.12 -9.01 9.14
N LEU A 415 14.88 -8.85 8.05
CA LEU A 415 15.83 -9.83 7.56
C LEU A 415 17.27 -9.34 7.78
N PRO A 416 18.23 -10.23 8.06
CA PRO A 416 19.57 -9.83 8.46
C PRO A 416 20.40 -9.29 7.27
N LEU A 417 21.28 -8.33 7.56
CA LEU A 417 22.34 -7.83 6.66
C LEU A 417 23.74 -8.09 7.24
N TRP A 418 23.98 -9.30 7.74
CA TRP A 418 25.28 -9.68 8.28
C TRP A 418 26.38 -9.64 7.22
N SER A 419 27.61 -9.32 7.65
CA SER A 419 28.76 -9.16 6.75
C SER A 419 29.10 -10.41 5.94
N ASP A 420 28.72 -11.61 6.40
CA ASP A 420 28.95 -12.84 5.65
C ASP A 420 28.18 -12.89 4.32
N TYR A 421 27.01 -12.27 4.25
CA TYR A 421 26.23 -12.18 3.01
C TYR A 421 26.87 -11.27 1.96
N GLU A 422 27.76 -10.35 2.36
CA GLU A 422 28.50 -9.48 1.41
C GLU A 422 29.40 -10.28 0.47
N LYS A 423 29.84 -11.48 0.89
CA LYS A 423 30.62 -12.39 0.05
C LYS A 423 29.81 -12.96 -1.11
N LEU A 424 28.48 -13.00 -1.00
CA LEU A 424 27.60 -13.61 -2.01
C LEU A 424 27.44 -12.76 -3.27
N VAL A 425 27.71 -11.46 -3.20
CA VAL A 425 27.59 -10.53 -4.34
C VAL A 425 28.95 -10.16 -4.94
N LYS A 426 30.03 -10.87 -4.57
CA LYS A 426 31.34 -10.62 -5.17
C LYS A 426 31.34 -10.99 -6.65
N SER A 427 32.03 -10.18 -7.44
CA SER A 427 32.32 -10.45 -8.85
C SER A 427 33.83 -10.61 -9.04
N GLU A 428 34.22 -11.44 -10.01
CA GLU A 428 35.62 -11.62 -10.41
C GLU A 428 36.07 -10.59 -11.46
N VAL A 429 35.12 -9.88 -12.09
CA VAL A 429 35.37 -8.96 -13.23
C VAL A 429 34.84 -7.55 -13.01
N ALA A 430 34.05 -7.32 -11.97
CA ALA A 430 33.48 -6.03 -11.59
C ALA A 430 33.55 -5.82 -10.07
N ASP A 431 33.14 -4.64 -9.58
CA ASP A 431 33.12 -4.36 -8.14
C ASP A 431 32.07 -5.22 -7.39
N ILE A 432 30.98 -5.59 -8.07
CA ILE A 432 29.87 -6.36 -7.50
C ILE A 432 29.10 -7.11 -8.59
N ALA A 433 28.55 -8.28 -8.29
CA ALA A 433 27.62 -9.02 -9.14
C ALA A 433 26.17 -8.70 -8.76
N ASN A 434 25.26 -8.63 -9.75
CA ASN A 434 23.87 -8.29 -9.47
C ASN A 434 23.05 -9.43 -8.83
N ILE A 435 23.57 -10.66 -8.79
CA ILE A 435 22.96 -11.80 -8.08
C ILE A 435 24.00 -12.53 -7.25
N GLY A 436 23.52 -13.36 -6.32
CA GLY A 436 24.34 -14.32 -5.59
C GLY A 436 24.11 -15.76 -6.05
N PRO A 437 24.61 -16.75 -5.31
CA PRO A 437 24.44 -18.16 -5.63
C PRO A 437 22.97 -18.55 -5.78
N LYS A 438 22.70 -19.43 -6.76
CA LYS A 438 21.34 -19.85 -7.09
C LYS A 438 20.69 -20.57 -5.89
N GLY A 439 19.50 -20.10 -5.50
CA GLY A 439 18.70 -20.72 -4.44
C GLY A 439 19.07 -20.29 -3.02
N GLU A 440 20.05 -19.39 -2.86
CA GLU A 440 20.51 -18.93 -1.57
C GLU A 440 20.04 -17.50 -1.30
N ALA A 441 19.27 -17.31 -0.22
CA ALA A 441 19.03 -16.01 0.43
C ALA A 441 18.74 -14.83 -0.52
N SER A 442 17.99 -15.03 -1.61
CA SER A 442 17.90 -14.06 -2.71
C SER A 442 17.40 -12.68 -2.31
N THR A 443 16.51 -12.60 -1.30
CA THR A 443 16.03 -11.35 -0.68
C THR A 443 17.15 -10.61 0.03
N ILE A 444 17.92 -11.31 0.87
CA ILE A 444 19.08 -10.74 1.58
C ILE A 444 20.16 -10.32 0.59
N VAL A 445 20.41 -11.11 -0.46
CA VAL A 445 21.33 -10.74 -1.54
C VAL A 445 20.88 -9.46 -2.24
N GLY A 446 19.57 -9.29 -2.50
CA GLY A 446 19.01 -8.04 -3.00
C GLY A 446 19.29 -6.85 -2.07
N GLY A 447 19.05 -7.01 -0.77
CA GLY A 447 19.35 -5.99 0.23
C GLY A 447 20.83 -5.65 0.34
N ILE A 448 21.72 -6.64 0.30
CA ILE A 448 23.18 -6.46 0.32
C ILE A 448 23.68 -5.73 -0.94
N PHE A 449 23.12 -6.05 -2.10
CA PHE A 449 23.39 -5.32 -3.33
C PHE A 449 23.02 -3.85 -3.18
N LEU A 450 21.80 -3.54 -2.74
CA LEU A 450 21.33 -2.15 -2.55
C LEU A 450 22.13 -1.40 -1.48
N LYS A 451 22.45 -2.04 -0.35
CA LYS A 451 23.32 -1.49 0.71
C LYS A 451 24.65 -0.99 0.17
N SER A 452 25.18 -1.64 -0.87
CA SER A 452 26.45 -1.25 -1.51
C SER A 452 26.37 0.11 -2.22
N PHE A 453 25.18 0.65 -2.50
CA PHE A 453 25.00 1.96 -3.14
C PHE A 453 24.60 3.06 -2.16
N ILE A 454 24.50 2.74 -0.87
CA ILE A 454 24.33 3.72 0.19
C ILE A 454 25.67 4.38 0.49
N GLU A 455 25.70 5.69 0.34
CA GLU A 455 26.88 6.52 0.53
C GLU A 455 26.75 7.36 1.83
N GLY A 456 27.90 7.75 2.39
CA GLY A 456 27.95 8.57 3.59
C GLY A 456 27.35 7.92 4.84
N ASN A 457 26.79 8.75 5.72
CA ASN A 457 26.12 8.32 6.96
C ASN A 457 24.59 8.32 6.82
N THR A 458 24.08 8.14 5.60
CA THR A 458 22.64 8.17 5.35
C THR A 458 21.96 6.94 5.96
N LYS A 459 20.92 7.18 6.77
CA LYS A 459 20.07 6.12 7.31
C LYS A 459 19.30 5.49 6.16
N TRP A 460 19.26 4.17 6.11
CA TRP A 460 18.66 3.46 5.00
C TRP A 460 17.86 2.24 5.44
N ALA A 461 16.72 2.06 4.78
CA ALA A 461 15.94 0.84 4.83
C ALA A 461 15.43 0.47 3.42
N HIS A 462 15.43 -0.82 3.12
CA HIS A 462 14.79 -1.42 1.95
C HIS A 462 13.58 -2.22 2.40
N ILE A 463 12.45 -2.04 1.71
CA ILE A 463 11.21 -2.78 1.92
C ILE A 463 10.90 -3.59 0.66
N ASP A 464 11.05 -4.91 0.75
CA ASP A 464 10.66 -5.86 -0.30
C ASP A 464 9.17 -6.24 -0.16
N ILE A 465 8.36 -5.75 -1.10
CA ILE A 465 6.91 -5.93 -1.15
C ILE A 465 6.47 -6.95 -2.21
N ALA A 466 7.39 -7.77 -2.74
CA ALA A 466 7.04 -8.76 -3.77
C ALA A 466 5.89 -9.69 -3.35
N GLY A 467 5.81 -10.07 -2.06
CA GLY A 467 4.72 -10.89 -1.54
C GLY A 467 3.45 -10.13 -1.19
N THR A 468 3.55 -8.84 -0.85
CA THR A 468 2.42 -8.09 -0.30
C THR A 468 1.77 -7.13 -1.29
N ALA A 469 2.41 -6.83 -2.42
CA ALA A 469 1.90 -5.91 -3.43
C ALA A 469 0.63 -6.43 -4.15
N TRP A 470 0.50 -7.75 -4.33
CA TRP A 470 -0.70 -8.42 -4.86
C TRP A 470 -0.81 -9.86 -4.32
N GLY A 471 -1.91 -10.56 -4.64
CA GLY A 471 -2.09 -11.98 -4.31
C GLY A 471 -2.42 -12.26 -2.83
N VAL A 472 -2.63 -11.23 -2.01
CA VAL A 472 -2.99 -11.37 -0.59
C VAL A 472 -4.40 -11.96 -0.44
N ARG A 473 -4.52 -13.00 0.40
CA ARG A 473 -5.77 -13.73 0.66
C ARG A 473 -6.16 -13.64 2.12
N HIS A 474 -7.43 -13.95 2.44
CA HIS A 474 -7.96 -14.02 3.81
C HIS A 474 -7.85 -12.73 4.63
N ILE A 475 -7.74 -11.58 3.95
CA ILE A 475 -7.81 -10.25 4.57
C ILE A 475 -9.08 -9.57 4.03
N PRO A 476 -10.12 -9.32 4.84
CA PRO A 476 -11.43 -8.90 4.34
C PRO A 476 -11.45 -7.59 3.55
N TYR A 477 -10.49 -6.70 3.78
CA TYR A 477 -10.37 -5.41 3.08
C TYR A 477 -9.42 -5.43 1.87
N TRP A 478 -8.88 -6.61 1.51
CA TRP A 478 -8.11 -6.82 0.30
C TRP A 478 -8.73 -7.93 -0.54
N ASN A 479 -9.09 -7.59 -1.78
CA ASN A 479 -9.55 -8.57 -2.75
C ASN A 479 -8.33 -9.10 -3.52
N GLU A 480 -8.11 -10.41 -3.46
CA GLU A 480 -6.95 -11.10 -4.05
C GLU A 480 -6.75 -10.84 -5.56
N LYS A 481 -7.80 -10.41 -6.27
CA LYS A 481 -7.76 -10.09 -7.70
C LYS A 481 -7.06 -8.78 -8.02
N TYR A 482 -6.81 -7.95 -7.01
CA TYR A 482 -6.30 -6.60 -7.19
C TYR A 482 -5.05 -6.37 -6.36
N PRO A 483 -4.17 -5.44 -6.79
CA PRO A 483 -3.08 -4.95 -5.97
C PRO A 483 -3.57 -4.40 -4.63
N THR A 484 -2.72 -4.45 -3.62
CA THR A 484 -3.05 -4.06 -2.25
C THR A 484 -2.73 -2.60 -1.94
N GLY A 485 -1.80 -1.99 -2.69
CA GLY A 485 -1.21 -0.69 -2.36
C GLY A 485 -0.40 -0.72 -1.05
N PHE A 486 0.07 -1.91 -0.63
CA PHE A 486 0.87 -2.11 0.57
C PHE A 486 2.09 -1.18 0.59
N GLY A 487 2.25 -0.44 1.68
CA GLY A 487 3.34 0.51 1.88
C GLY A 487 2.88 1.97 1.87
N VAL A 488 1.75 2.28 1.22
CA VAL A 488 1.23 3.66 1.21
C VAL A 488 0.82 4.08 2.63
N ARG A 489 0.03 3.27 3.32
CA ARG A 489 -0.42 3.60 4.69
C ARG A 489 0.75 3.58 5.66
N LEU A 490 1.61 2.57 5.54
CA LEU A 490 2.81 2.42 6.36
C LEU A 490 3.71 3.66 6.27
N LEU A 491 4.16 4.04 5.09
CA LEU A 491 5.11 5.14 4.93
C LEU A 491 4.49 6.50 5.26
N THR A 492 3.21 6.71 4.93
CA THR A 492 2.48 7.92 5.34
C THR A 492 2.34 7.99 6.86
N ASN A 493 1.96 6.90 7.53
CA ASN A 493 1.84 6.86 8.99
C ASN A 493 3.19 7.08 9.68
N TRP A 494 4.26 6.45 9.18
CA TRP A 494 5.61 6.61 9.71
C TRP A 494 6.07 8.08 9.65
N LEU A 495 5.89 8.74 8.50
CA LEU A 495 6.23 10.15 8.33
C LEU A 495 5.43 11.08 9.25
N ILE A 496 4.11 10.88 9.31
CA ILE A 496 3.23 11.73 10.13
C ILE A 496 3.57 11.56 11.60
N SER A 497 3.77 10.32 12.06
CA SER A 497 4.16 10.03 13.45
C SER A 497 5.47 10.71 13.82
N LYS A 498 6.46 10.67 12.91
CA LYS A 498 7.75 11.33 13.07
C LYS A 498 7.65 12.86 13.07
N SER A 499 6.71 13.47 12.33
CA SER A 499 6.51 14.92 12.33
C SER A 499 5.84 15.46 13.61
N GLN A 500 5.25 14.58 14.41
CA GLN A 500 4.53 14.91 15.64
C GLN A 500 5.35 14.64 16.91
N SER A 501 6.42 13.84 16.80
CA SER A 501 7.43 13.63 17.85
C SER A 501 8.48 14.72 17.81
#